data_AF-A0A2D4MX22-F1
#
_entry.id   AF-A0A2D4MX22-F1
#
_cell.length_a   1.000
_cell.length_b   1.000
_cell.length_c   1.000
_cell.angle_alpha   90.00
_cell.angle_beta   90.00
_cell.angle_gamma   90.00
#
_symmetry.space_group_name_H-M   'P 1'
#
loop_
_entity.id
_entity.type
_entity.pdbx_description
1 polymer ?
#
loop_
_entity_poly.entity_id
_entity_poly.type
_entity_poly.pdbx_seq_one_letter_code
_entity_poly.pdbx_strand_id
1 'polypeptide(L)'
;MLVSLVSTACYVSFLFLGCDTGPVAGITVPYGNKSTISSLAPYSACNSNCKCQMDSFTPVCGTDGVTYLSACFAGCTNMNLTGCTCLTLAPPGNATVVPGKCPSPGCKEAFLRKNYKK
;
A
#
# COMPACT_ATOMS: atom_id res chain seq x y z
N MET A 1 25.52 3.22 34.26
CA MET A 1 26.14 3.43 32.92
C MET A 1 26.02 2.18 32.04
N LEU A 2 26.47 1.01 32.49
CA LEU A 2 26.39 -0.24 31.71
C LEU A 2 24.94 -0.66 31.38
N VAL A 3 24.03 -0.59 32.36
CA VAL A 3 22.61 -0.94 32.17
C VAL A 3 21.95 -0.05 31.12
N SER A 4 22.24 1.25 31.15
CA SER A 4 21.73 2.22 30.18
C SER A 4 22.23 1.95 28.76
N LEU A 5 23.49 1.56 28.61
CA LEU A 5 24.09 1.19 27.31
C LEU A 5 23.50 -0.09 26.73
N VAL A 6 23.25 -1.11 27.56
CA VAL A 6 22.63 -2.35 27.12
C VAL A 6 21.18 -2.10 26.69
N SER A 7 20.43 -1.32 27.47
CA SER A 7 19.05 -0.97 27.12
C SER A 7 18.94 -0.18 25.82
N THR A 8 19.78 0.84 25.61
CA THR A 8 19.75 1.62 24.36
C THR A 8 20.15 0.79 23.15
N ALA A 9 21.14 -0.10 23.28
CA ALA A 9 21.53 -1.03 22.21
C ALA A 9 20.38 -1.98 21.82
N CYS A 10 19.62 -2.49 22.80
CA CYS A 10 18.44 -3.30 22.53
C CYS A 10 17.34 -2.50 21.80
N TYR A 11 17.02 -1.29 22.27
CA TYR A 11 16.04 -0.41 21.61
C TYR A 11 16.42 -0.09 20.16
N VAL A 12 17.68 0.22 19.92
CA VAL A 12 18.20 0.49 18.57
C VAL A 12 18.10 -0.78 17.70
N SER A 13 18.34 -1.96 18.25
CA SER A 13 18.17 -3.23 17.53
C SER A 13 16.72 -3.50 17.12
N PHE A 14 15.75 -3.11 17.96
CA PHE A 14 14.32 -3.20 17.61
C PHE A 14 13.92 -2.27 16.47
N LEU A 15 14.64 -1.16 16.24
CA LEU A 15 14.38 -0.28 15.09
C LEU A 15 14.72 -0.94 13.74
N PHE A 16 15.57 -1.98 13.75
CA PHE A 16 15.96 -2.72 12.55
C PHE A 16 15.09 -3.95 12.28
N LEU A 17 14.20 -4.34 13.20
CA LEU A 17 13.20 -5.39 12.98
C LEU A 17 12.01 -4.83 12.18
N GLY A 18 12.25 -4.52 10.90
CA GLY A 18 11.24 -4.07 9.94
C GLY A 18 10.87 -5.16 8.93
N CYS A 19 9.74 -4.98 8.27
CA CYS A 19 9.37 -5.73 7.07
C CYS A 19 9.10 -4.76 5.93
N ASP A 20 9.33 -5.20 4.69
CA ASP A 20 8.92 -4.42 3.53
C ASP A 20 7.41 -4.22 3.54
N THR A 21 6.98 -2.97 3.38
CA THR A 21 5.57 -2.58 3.32
C THR A 21 4.92 -2.89 1.98
N GLY A 22 5.71 -3.32 0.98
CA GLY A 22 5.26 -3.56 -0.38
C GLY A 22 5.10 -2.27 -1.20
N PRO A 23 4.68 -2.39 -2.47
CA PRO A 23 4.47 -1.23 -3.33
C PRO A 23 3.23 -0.43 -2.91
N VAL A 24 3.40 0.89 -2.75
CA VAL A 24 2.36 1.85 -2.39
C VAL A 24 2.36 2.99 -3.41
N ALA A 25 1.23 3.21 -4.05
CA ALA A 25 1.09 4.20 -5.12
C ALA A 25 1.33 5.64 -4.59
N GLY A 26 2.18 6.37 -5.29
CA GLY A 26 2.58 7.75 -4.94
C GLY A 26 3.60 7.88 -3.81
N ILE A 27 4.02 6.78 -3.17
CA ILE A 27 4.95 6.78 -2.02
C ILE A 27 6.17 5.91 -2.27
N THR A 28 6.00 4.69 -2.80
CA THR A 28 7.13 3.82 -3.16
C THR A 28 7.16 3.52 -4.65
N VAL A 29 6.01 3.58 -5.32
CA VAL A 29 5.88 3.47 -6.78
C VAL A 29 5.05 4.63 -7.34
N PRO A 30 5.42 5.22 -8.48
CA PRO A 30 4.64 6.29 -9.12
C PRO A 30 3.35 5.75 -9.75
N TYR A 31 2.37 6.63 -9.96
CA TYR A 31 1.17 6.30 -10.73
C TYR A 31 1.49 6.20 -12.23
N GLY A 32 1.03 5.12 -12.88
CA GLY A 32 1.21 4.89 -14.32
C GLY A 32 2.65 4.52 -14.73
N ASN A 33 2.96 4.64 -16.01
CA ASN A 33 4.28 4.31 -16.59
C ASN A 33 5.32 5.43 -16.42
N LYS A 34 5.21 6.27 -15.38
CA LYS A 34 6.17 7.36 -15.14
C LYS A 34 7.34 6.84 -14.32
N SER A 35 8.46 6.52 -14.95
CA SER A 35 9.62 5.92 -14.27
C SER A 35 10.48 6.89 -13.45
N THR A 36 10.09 8.16 -13.30
CA THR A 36 10.87 9.16 -12.57
C THR A 36 10.43 9.26 -11.11
N ILE A 37 11.36 9.00 -10.18
CA ILE A 37 11.14 9.09 -8.71
C ILE A 37 10.64 10.49 -8.30
N SER A 38 10.97 11.54 -9.06
CA SER A 38 10.42 12.89 -8.87
C SER A 38 8.90 13.03 -9.09
N SER A 39 8.21 11.97 -9.53
CA SER A 39 6.75 11.93 -9.69
C SER A 39 6.05 11.15 -8.57
N LEU A 40 6.73 10.84 -7.46
CA LEU A 40 6.09 10.28 -6.26
C LEU A 40 5.16 11.33 -5.64
N ALA A 41 3.90 11.25 -6.03
CA ALA A 41 2.83 12.02 -5.46
C ALA A 41 1.59 11.12 -5.29
N PRO A 42 0.89 11.20 -4.15
CA PRO A 42 -0.37 10.51 -3.93
C PRO A 42 -1.48 10.93 -4.90
N TYR A 43 -1.37 12.13 -5.48
CA TYR A 43 -2.28 12.62 -6.51
C TYR A 43 -1.71 12.43 -7.92
N SER A 44 -2.57 12.03 -8.86
CA SER A 44 -2.23 11.88 -10.27
C SER A 44 -3.44 12.14 -11.16
N ALA A 45 -3.26 12.06 -12.48
CA ALA A 45 -4.33 12.31 -13.45
C ALA A 45 -5.50 11.32 -13.33
N CYS A 46 -5.29 10.09 -12.85
CA CYS A 46 -6.34 9.08 -12.77
C CYS A 46 -7.26 9.27 -11.55
N ASN A 47 -6.76 9.84 -10.44
CA ASN A 47 -7.53 10.06 -9.21
C ASN A 47 -7.92 11.54 -8.97
N SER A 48 -7.57 12.44 -9.88
CA SER A 48 -7.88 13.87 -9.78
C SER A 48 -9.38 14.18 -9.75
N ASN A 49 -10.19 13.37 -10.45
CA ASN A 49 -11.64 13.54 -10.54
C ASN A 49 -12.39 13.11 -9.26
N CYS A 50 -11.74 12.37 -8.36
CA CYS A 50 -12.37 11.80 -7.18
C CYS A 50 -12.36 12.74 -5.96
N LYS A 51 -11.63 13.86 -6.01
CA LYS A 51 -11.47 14.84 -4.91
C LYS A 51 -11.04 14.19 -3.58
N CYS A 52 -10.00 13.35 -3.63
CA CYS A 52 -9.55 12.58 -2.47
C CYS A 52 -9.01 13.45 -1.33
N GLN A 53 -9.42 13.14 -0.11
CA GLN A 53 -8.91 13.74 1.12
C GLN A 53 -7.71 12.96 1.63
N MET A 54 -6.61 13.65 1.96
CA MET A 54 -5.42 13.04 2.56
C MET A 54 -5.66 12.46 3.94
N ASP A 55 -6.62 13.03 4.66
CA ASP A 55 -6.89 12.67 6.06
C ASP A 55 -7.64 11.33 6.17
N SER A 56 -8.12 10.78 5.04
CA SER A 56 -8.83 9.50 4.98
C SER A 56 -7.93 8.38 4.49
N PHE A 57 -7.38 7.62 5.44
CA PHE A 57 -6.55 6.45 5.18
C PHE A 57 -7.35 5.16 5.36
N THR A 58 -7.73 4.54 4.25
CA THR A 58 -8.50 3.30 4.18
C THR A 58 -7.89 2.39 3.11
N PRO A 59 -6.72 1.78 3.38
CA PRO A 59 -5.90 1.18 2.34
C PRO A 59 -6.65 0.09 1.58
N VAL A 60 -6.43 0.03 0.27
CA VAL A 60 -6.97 -1.00 -0.62
C VAL A 60 -5.86 -1.60 -1.47
N CYS A 61 -6.01 -2.87 -1.82
CA CYS A 61 -5.09 -3.58 -2.68
C CYS A 61 -5.70 -3.73 -4.08
N GLY A 62 -5.01 -3.20 -5.10
CA GLY A 62 -5.39 -3.40 -6.49
C GLY A 62 -5.02 -4.77 -7.02
N THR A 63 -5.69 -5.21 -8.08
CA THR A 63 -5.33 -6.44 -8.80
C THR A 63 -3.94 -6.37 -9.44
N ASP A 64 -3.35 -5.18 -9.54
CA ASP A 64 -1.96 -4.96 -9.94
C ASP A 64 -0.94 -5.17 -8.80
N GLY A 65 -1.41 -5.55 -7.61
CA GLY A 65 -0.56 -5.82 -6.45
C GLY A 65 -0.02 -4.57 -5.77
N VAL A 66 -0.52 -3.38 -6.13
CA VAL A 66 -0.14 -2.09 -5.54
C VAL A 66 -1.16 -1.68 -4.48
N THR A 67 -0.67 -1.18 -3.35
CA THR A 67 -1.52 -0.62 -2.29
C THR A 67 -1.81 0.85 -2.58
N TYR A 68 -3.06 1.25 -2.46
CA TYR A 68 -3.51 2.63 -2.57
C TYR A 68 -3.98 3.12 -1.21
N LEU A 69 -3.77 4.41 -0.90
CA LEU A 69 -4.15 5.01 0.40
C LEU A 69 -5.64 4.89 0.70
N SER A 70 -6.47 4.91 -0.36
CA SER A 70 -7.90 4.61 -0.30
C SER A 70 -8.42 4.19 -1.68
N ALA A 71 -9.66 3.72 -1.74
CA ALA A 71 -10.36 3.47 -3.00
C ALA A 71 -10.44 4.72 -3.90
N CYS A 72 -10.51 5.92 -3.29
CA CYS A 72 -10.46 7.18 -4.02
C CYS A 72 -9.11 7.38 -4.72
N PHE A 73 -8.01 7.13 -4.00
CA PHE A 73 -6.66 7.24 -4.58
C PHE A 73 -6.39 6.19 -5.67
N ALA A 74 -7.09 5.04 -5.64
CA ALA A 74 -7.13 4.07 -6.73
C ALA A 74 -8.00 4.50 -7.93
N GLY A 75 -8.68 5.64 -7.84
CA GLY A 75 -9.55 6.17 -8.90
C GLY A 75 -10.87 5.42 -9.03
N CYS A 76 -11.32 4.72 -7.99
CA CYS A 76 -12.59 4.01 -8.01
C CYS A 76 -13.77 4.99 -7.96
N THR A 77 -14.73 4.81 -8.85
CA THR A 77 -15.96 5.63 -8.91
C THR A 77 -17.15 4.95 -8.23
N ASN A 78 -17.10 3.63 -8.08
CA ASN A 78 -18.18 2.84 -7.49
C ASN A 78 -17.91 2.55 -6.01
N MET A 79 -18.97 2.54 -5.19
CA MET A 79 -18.90 2.15 -3.77
C MET A 79 -18.47 0.68 -3.59
N ASN A 80 -18.70 -0.17 -4.59
CA ASN A 80 -18.35 -1.59 -4.58
C ASN A 80 -16.88 -1.85 -4.95
N LEU A 81 -15.98 -0.88 -4.80
CA LEU A 81 -14.54 -1.04 -5.05
C LEU A 81 -14.20 -1.50 -6.48
N THR A 82 -14.98 -1.02 -7.45
CA THR A 82 -14.84 -1.32 -8.87
C THR A 82 -14.71 -0.04 -9.70
N GLY A 83 -14.34 -0.18 -10.98
CA GLY A 83 -14.24 0.95 -11.89
C GLY A 83 -13.04 1.85 -11.60
N CYS A 84 -11.96 1.28 -11.08
CA CYS A 84 -10.80 2.01 -10.61
C CYS A 84 -9.87 2.35 -11.79
N THR A 85 -9.58 3.63 -12.01
CA THR A 85 -8.84 4.11 -13.19
C THR A 85 -7.32 4.12 -13.02
N CYS A 86 -6.81 3.96 -11.80
CA CYS A 86 -5.38 4.07 -11.51
C CYS A 86 -4.60 2.75 -11.53
N LEU A 87 -5.26 1.62 -11.81
CA LEU A 87 -4.60 0.32 -11.87
C LEU A 87 -3.88 0.17 -13.21
N THR A 88 -2.59 -0.15 -13.16
CA THR A 88 -1.72 -0.15 -14.35
C THR A 88 -1.89 -1.39 -15.24
N LEU A 89 -2.40 -2.49 -14.67
CA LEU A 89 -2.51 -3.80 -15.30
C LEU A 89 -3.95 -4.18 -15.70
N ALA A 90 -4.95 -3.36 -15.34
CA ALA A 90 -6.35 -3.68 -15.60
C ALA A 90 -6.94 -2.75 -16.69
N PRO A 91 -7.65 -3.29 -17.70
CA PRO A 91 -8.38 -2.45 -18.64
C PRO A 91 -9.47 -1.63 -17.92
N PRO A 92 -9.78 -0.41 -18.42
CA PRO A 92 -10.78 0.46 -17.80
C PRO A 92 -12.15 -0.23 -17.85
N GLY A 93 -12.63 -0.70 -16.68
CA GLY A 93 -13.91 -1.39 -16.52
C GLY A 93 -13.86 -2.65 -15.64
N ASN A 94 -12.73 -3.37 -15.62
CA ASN A 94 -12.56 -4.60 -14.80
C ASN A 94 -11.62 -4.41 -13.61
N ALA A 95 -11.06 -3.22 -13.45
CA ALA A 95 -10.21 -2.85 -12.33
C ALA A 95 -11.01 -2.91 -11.02
N THR A 96 -10.60 -3.79 -10.13
CA THR A 96 -11.20 -3.98 -8.80
C THR A 96 -10.13 -3.86 -7.73
N VAL A 97 -10.55 -3.45 -6.54
CA VAL A 97 -9.68 -3.38 -5.38
C VAL A 97 -10.33 -4.12 -4.22
N VAL A 98 -9.52 -4.67 -3.31
CA VAL A 98 -9.99 -5.30 -2.08
C VAL A 98 -9.58 -4.48 -0.86
N PRO A 99 -10.38 -4.44 0.22
CA PRO A 99 -9.99 -3.76 1.44
C PRO A 99 -8.69 -4.33 2.03
N GLY A 100 -7.82 -3.44 2.52
CA GLY A 100 -6.55 -3.78 3.16
C GLY A 100 -5.32 -3.54 2.28
N LYS A 101 -4.15 -3.63 2.90
CA LYS A 101 -2.85 -3.53 2.20
C LYS A 101 -2.57 -4.76 1.35
N CYS A 102 -1.76 -4.61 0.31
CA CYS A 102 -1.32 -5.75 -0.47
C CYS A 102 -0.38 -6.66 0.34
N PRO A 103 -0.39 -7.99 0.08
CA PRO A 103 0.43 -8.93 0.81
C PRO A 103 1.94 -8.80 0.47
N SER A 104 2.77 -8.22 1.35
CA SER A 104 4.20 -8.06 1.10
C SER A 104 5.04 -9.32 1.38
N PRO A 105 6.02 -9.67 0.52
CA PRO A 105 6.99 -10.74 0.80
C PRO A 105 7.78 -10.41 2.07
N GLY A 106 7.97 -11.39 2.97
CA GLY A 106 8.81 -11.23 4.18
C GLY A 106 8.07 -11.13 5.51
N CYS A 107 6.78 -10.76 5.54
CA CYS A 107 6.02 -10.64 6.80
C CYS A 107 4.96 -11.76 7.02
N LYS A 108 4.77 -12.63 6.02
CA LYS A 108 3.66 -13.62 6.02
C LYS A 108 3.90 -14.87 6.85
N GLU A 109 5.12 -15.12 7.33
CA GLU A 109 5.44 -16.35 8.05
C GLU A 109 5.19 -16.28 9.58
N ALA A 110 4.72 -15.16 10.12
CA ALA A 110 4.40 -15.06 11.56
C ALA A 110 2.94 -15.44 11.92
N PHE A 111 1.99 -15.33 10.98
CA PHE A 111 0.55 -15.46 11.32
C PHE A 111 -0.26 -16.47 10.49
N LEU A 112 0.22 -16.95 9.33
CA LEU A 112 -0.57 -17.83 8.44
C LEU A 112 -0.33 -19.34 8.60
N ARG A 113 0.43 -19.80 9.61
CA ARG A 113 0.59 -21.24 9.91
C ARG A 113 -0.28 -21.77 11.07
N LYS A 114 -1.26 -21.00 11.58
CA LYS A 114 -2.09 -21.50 12.71
C LYS A 114 -3.57 -21.77 12.43
N ASN A 115 -4.17 -21.43 11.29
CA ASN A 115 -5.62 -21.61 11.12
C ASN A 115 -6.11 -22.16 9.76
N TYR A 116 -5.26 -22.79 8.94
CA TYR A 116 -5.73 -23.63 7.81
C TYR A 116 -5.26 -25.08 7.97
N LYS A 117 -5.65 -25.68 9.08
CA LYS A 117 -5.77 -27.14 9.25
C LYS A 117 -6.77 -27.40 10.36
N LYS A 118 -8.05 -27.35 10.03
CA LYS A 118 -9.06 -28.17 10.69
C LYS A 118 -10.11 -28.56 9.66
#